data_AF-A0A9W9ZIW7-F1
#
_entry.id   AF-A0A9W9ZIW7-F1
#
_cell.length_a   1.000
_cell.length_b   1.000
_cell.length_c   1.000
_cell.angle_alpha   90.00
_cell.angle_beta   90.00
_cell.angle_gamma   90.00
#
_symmetry.space_group_name_H-M   'P 1'
#
loop_
_entity.id
_entity.type
_entity.pdbx_description
1 polymer ?
#
loop_
_entity_poly.entity_id
_entity_poly.type
_entity_poly.pdbx_seq_one_letter_code
_entity_poly.pdbx_strand_id
1 'polypeptide(L)' 'MVKDNWTMCPNCSFPALNSELMSLLESSETVCPMCSQSMAASDVKLIKDPSQYLKTADKD' A
#
# COMPACT_ATOMS: atom_id res chain seq x y z
N MET A 1 10.62 -4.00 -16.16
CA MET A 1 10.59 -2.66 -15.53
C MET A 1 9.38 -2.62 -14.60
N VAL A 2 9.57 -2.83 -13.29
CA VAL A 2 8.49 -2.87 -12.28
C VAL A 2 9.05 -2.27 -10.97
N LYS A 3 9.42 -0.99 -10.98
CA LYS A 3 10.06 -0.34 -9.82
C LYS A 3 9.20 0.72 -9.13
N ASP A 4 8.01 1.04 -9.64
CA ASP A 4 7.24 2.21 -9.21
C ASP A 4 5.81 1.89 -8.77
N ASN A 5 5.59 0.68 -8.23
CA ASN A 5 4.27 0.21 -7.81
C ASN A 5 4.17 0.16 -6.28
N TRP A 6 4.57 1.22 -5.58
CA TRP A 6 4.32 1.35 -4.15
C TRP A 6 3.18 2.32 -3.90
N THR A 7 2.41 2.05 -2.87
CA THR A 7 1.25 2.82 -2.48
C THR A 7 1.21 2.98 -0.97
N MET A 8 0.47 3.99 -0.52
CA MET A 8 0.20 4.18 0.89
C MET A 8 -1.31 4.27 1.15
N CYS A 9 -1.78 3.57 2.18
CA CYS A 9 -3.15 3.74 2.65
C CYS A 9 -3.33 5.16 3.18
N PRO A 10 -4.37 5.91 2.74
CA PRO A 10 -4.61 7.28 3.20
C PRO A 10 -5.04 7.37 4.66
N ASN A 11 -5.54 6.28 5.25
CA ASN A 11 -6.05 6.26 6.62
C ASN A 11 -4.97 5.96 7.65
N CYS A 12 -4.18 4.92 7.43
CA CYS A 12 -3.17 4.47 8.39
C CYS A 12 -1.73 4.75 7.96
N SER A 13 -1.53 5.43 6.81
CA SER A 13 -0.22 5.67 6.22
C SER A 13 0.60 4.37 6.04
N PHE A 14 -0.09 3.25 5.81
CA PHE A 14 0.55 1.96 5.65
C PHE A 14 1.12 1.80 4.23
N PRO A 15 2.44 1.56 4.09
CA PRO A 15 3.06 1.29 2.80
C PRO A 15 2.72 -0.12 2.33
N ALA A 16 2.19 -0.24 1.11
CA ALA A 16 1.88 -1.52 0.47
C ALA A 16 2.28 -1.46 -1.01
N LEU A 17 2.54 -2.62 -1.60
CA LEU A 17 2.70 -2.71 -3.05
C LEU A 17 1.36 -2.41 -3.72
N ASN A 18 1.35 -1.47 -4.66
CA ASN A 18 0.19 -1.14 -5.48
C ASN A 18 -0.39 -2.38 -6.14
N SER A 19 0.47 -3.27 -6.67
CA SER A 19 -0.02 -4.49 -7.34
C SER A 19 -0.77 -5.40 -6.36
N GLU A 20 -0.18 -5.66 -5.19
CA GLU A 20 -0.80 -6.51 -4.16
C GLU A 20 -2.07 -5.87 -3.61
N LEU A 21 -2.01 -4.57 -3.29
CA LEU A 21 -3.14 -3.84 -2.73
C LEU A 21 -4.28 -3.72 -3.75
N MET A 22 -4.00 -3.44 -5.02
CA MET A 22 -4.99 -3.43 -6.10
C MET A 22 -5.64 -4.80 -6.26
N SER A 23 -4.83 -5.86 -6.37
CA SER A 23 -5.36 -7.23 -6.46
C SER A 23 -6.22 -7.59 -5.24
N LEU A 24 -5.85 -7.12 -4.05
CA LEU A 24 -6.67 -7.31 -2.84
C LEU A 24 -8.02 -6.57 -2.96
N LEU A 25 -7.99 -5.29 -3.34
CA LEU A 25 -9.17 -4.43 -3.51
C LEU A 25 -10.10 -4.90 -4.64
N GLU A 26 -9.55 -5.52 -5.68
CA GLU A 26 -10.32 -6.15 -6.77
C GLU A 26 -10.95 -7.49 -6.35
N SER A 27 -10.31 -8.23 -5.44
CA SER A 27 -10.71 -9.60 -5.07
C SER A 27 -11.63 -9.69 -3.87
N SER A 28 -11.53 -8.78 -2.90
CA SER A 28 -12.31 -8.79 -1.66
C SER A 28 -12.43 -7.39 -1.12
N GLU A 29 -13.49 -7.13 -0.35
CA GLU A 29 -14.00 -5.82 0.07
C GLU A 29 -12.91 -4.75 0.11
N THR A 30 -13.22 -3.60 -0.51
CA THR A 30 -12.37 -2.42 -0.65
C THR A 30 -11.98 -1.83 0.72
N VAL A 31 -11.21 -2.57 1.52
CA VAL A 31 -10.86 -2.30 2.92
C VAL A 31 -9.38 -2.55 3.12
N CYS A 32 -8.74 -1.63 3.84
CA CYS A 32 -7.34 -1.77 4.20
C CYS A 32 -7.15 -2.97 5.13
N PRO A 33 -6.23 -3.91 4.84
CA PRO A 33 -5.98 -5.05 5.73
C PRO A 33 -5.38 -4.65 7.10
N MET A 34 -4.84 -3.45 7.22
CA MET A 34 -4.16 -2.99 8.44
C MET A 34 -5.06 -2.17 9.37
N CYS A 35 -5.98 -1.39 8.83
CA CYS A 35 -6.86 -0.53 9.62
C CYS A 35 -8.35 -0.81 9.42
N SER A 36 -8.69 -1.79 8.56
CA SER A 36 -10.06 -2.17 8.22
C SER A 36 -10.93 -0.97 7.80
N GLN A 37 -10.31 0.08 7.28
CA GLN A 37 -11.00 1.25 6.71
C GLN A 37 -11.25 1.02 5.23
N SER A 38 -12.46 1.37 4.78
CA SER A 38 -12.80 1.30 3.38
C SER A 38 -11.93 2.26 2.56
N MET A 39 -11.39 1.78 1.46
CA MET A 39 -10.53 2.53 0.54
C MET A 39 -10.73 1.99 -0.87
N ALA A 40 -11.01 2.87 -1.83
CA ALA A 40 -11.06 2.46 -3.23
C ALA A 40 -9.64 2.42 -3.81
N ALA A 41 -9.47 1.64 -4.89
CA ALA A 41 -8.28 1.69 -5.72
C ALA A 41 -7.92 3.14 -6.15
N SER A 42 -8.92 3.98 -6.40
CA SER A 42 -8.73 5.38 -6.74
C SER A 42 -8.24 6.25 -5.58
N ASP A 43 -8.45 5.85 -4.32
CA ASP A 43 -8.06 6.62 -3.14
C ASP A 43 -6.60 6.34 -2.71
N VAL A 44 -6.01 5.29 -3.26
CA VAL A 44 -4.65 4.89 -2.90
C VAL A 44 -3.63 5.78 -3.59
N LYS A 45 -2.73 6.39 -2.80
CA LYS A 45 -1.68 7.25 -3.35
C LYS A 45 -0.45 6.44 -3.70
N LEU A 46 -0.09 6.44 -4.97
CA LEU A 46 1.19 5.91 -5.45
C LEU A 46 2.34 6.74 -4.88
N ILE A 47 3.33 6.06 -4.31
CA ILE A 47 4.55 6.65 -3.80
C ILE A 47 5.73 6.21 -4.66
N LYS A 48 6.57 7.16 -5.06
CA LYS A 48 7.78 6.88 -5.84
C LYS A 48 8.90 6.29 -4.98
N ASP A 49 8.98 6.72 -3.72
CA ASP A 49 10.00 6.26 -2.80
C ASP A 49 9.33 5.66 -1.54
N PRO A 50 9.22 4.33 -1.45
CA PRO A 50 8.76 3.66 -0.25
C PRO A 50 9.86 3.55 0.82
N SER A 51 11.12 3.86 0.48
CA SER A 51 12.29 3.67 1.34
C SER A 51 12.17 4.41 2.68
N GLN A 52 11.50 5.55 2.69
CA GLN A 52 11.20 6.32 3.91
C GLN A 52 10.16 5.64 4.83
N TYR A 53 9.34 4.72 4.31
CA TYR A 53 8.28 4.01 5.04
C TYR A 53 8.63 2.53 5.30
N LEU A 54 9.39 1.92 4.40
CA LEU A 54 10.03 0.63 4.57
C LEU A 54 11.27 0.83 5.43
N LYS A 55 11.07 0.95 6.74
CA LYS A 55 12.15 0.64 7.67
C LYS A 55 12.40 -0.86 7.56
N THR A 56 13.28 -1.26 6.65
CA THR A 56 13.81 -2.62 6.61
C THR A 56 14.32 -2.90 8.01
N ALA A 57 13.68 -3.84 8.70
CA ALA A 57 14.23 -4.43 9.91
C ALA A 57 15.46 -5.22 9.48
N ASP A 58 16.57 -4.51 9.27
CA ASP A 58 17.90 -5.07 9.16
C ASP A 58 18.81 -4.13 9.94
N LYS A 59 18.94 -4.45 11.21
CA LYS A 59 20.16 -4.15 11.95
C LYS A 59 20.35 -5.22 13.02
N ASP A 60 21.25 -6.13 12.66
CA ASP A 60 21.95 -7.16 13.43
C ASP A 60 21.20 -8.43 13.85
#